data_AF-A0A3D4YP12-F1
#
_entry.id   AF-A0A3D4YP12-F1
#
_cell.length_a   1.000
_cell.length_b   1.000
_cell.length_c   1.000
_cell.angle_alpha   90.00
_cell.angle_beta   90.00
_cell.angle_gamma   90.00
#
_symmetry.space_group_name_H-M   'P 1'
#
loop_
_entity.id
_entity.type
_entity.pdbx_description
1 polymer ?
#
loop_
_entity_poly.entity_id
_entity_poly.type
_entity_poly.pdbx_seq_one_letter_code
_entity_poly.pdbx_strand_id
1 'polypeptide(L)'
;MTKTPPPAATDTPKPPMSPRRAFLSSLLVPGYAQTVFGRDRAAMLFAVIEVGSLGMARKAAQDLAEAKAFANDSIVATYKVDPNTGIAIVDPKTGLPVPDTYIASRFTPDRVKARRTHYEDWIAAILFNHLFSGADAYVAANLWDFKTNIGVVATPTSAGIYASLRLR
;
A
#
# COMPACT_ATOMS: atom_id res chain seq x y z
N MET A 1 -69.37 -13.11 -11.57
CA MET A 1 -68.06 -13.58 -11.06
C MET A 1 -67.02 -12.52 -11.36
N THR A 2 -66.78 -11.61 -10.43
CA THR A 2 -65.78 -10.54 -10.53
C THR A 2 -64.39 -11.15 -10.29
N LYS A 3 -63.55 -11.16 -11.32
CA LYS A 3 -62.16 -11.65 -11.24
C LYS A 3 -61.33 -10.62 -10.48
N THR A 4 -60.97 -10.93 -9.24
CA THR A 4 -60.06 -10.09 -8.43
C THR A 4 -58.71 -9.97 -9.17
N PRO A 5 -58.15 -8.75 -9.34
CA PRO A 5 -56.83 -8.61 -9.92
C PRO A 5 -55.79 -9.29 -9.01
N PRO A 6 -54.76 -9.96 -9.58
CA PRO A 6 -53.67 -10.49 -8.77
C PRO A 6 -52.98 -9.34 -8.01
N PRO A 7 -52.49 -9.57 -6.78
CA PRO A 7 -51.77 -8.55 -6.03
C PRO A 7 -50.54 -8.11 -6.84
N ALA A 8 -50.37 -6.79 -7.01
CA ALA A 8 -49.21 -6.23 -7.68
C ALA A 8 -47.95 -6.68 -6.92
N ALA A 9 -47.05 -7.40 -7.61
CA ALA A 9 -45.74 -7.71 -7.07
C ALA A 9 -45.01 -6.40 -6.78
N THR A 10 -44.71 -6.14 -5.50
CA THR A 10 -43.81 -5.08 -5.08
C THR A 10 -42.37 -5.49 -5.44
N ASP A 11 -42.01 -5.30 -6.72
CA ASP A 11 -40.63 -5.43 -7.20
C ASP A 11 -39.83 -4.20 -6.75
N THR A 12 -39.55 -4.09 -5.45
CA THR A 12 -38.56 -3.14 -4.96
C THR A 12 -37.17 -3.63 -5.39
N PRO A 13 -36.40 -2.83 -6.16
CA PRO A 13 -35.06 -3.19 -6.56
C PRO A 13 -34.20 -3.49 -5.32
N LYS A 14 -33.64 -4.69 -5.24
CA LYS A 14 -32.76 -5.08 -4.13
C LYS A 14 -31.30 -4.93 -4.56
N PRO A 15 -30.43 -4.32 -3.72
CA PRO A 15 -29.02 -4.27 -4.03
C PRO A 15 -28.41 -5.70 -4.02
N PRO A 16 -27.41 -5.97 -4.89
CA PRO A 16 -26.77 -7.28 -4.99
C PRO A 16 -26.02 -7.65 -3.70
N MET A 17 -25.59 -6.65 -2.93
CA MET A 17 -24.94 -6.83 -1.65
C MET A 17 -25.42 -5.79 -0.64
N SER A 18 -25.67 -6.20 0.61
CA SER A 18 -26.02 -5.27 1.68
C SER A 18 -24.82 -4.39 2.08
N PRO A 19 -25.04 -3.17 2.58
CA PRO A 19 -23.95 -2.26 2.94
C PRO A 19 -22.91 -2.85 3.89
N ARG A 20 -23.35 -3.57 4.93
CA ARG A 20 -22.44 -4.23 5.87
C ARG A 20 -21.59 -5.31 5.20
N ARG A 21 -22.17 -6.09 4.28
CA ARG A 21 -21.42 -7.12 3.53
C ARG A 21 -20.46 -6.47 2.54
N ALA A 22 -20.86 -5.39 1.91
CA ALA A 22 -20.01 -4.62 1.00
C ALA A 22 -18.78 -4.07 1.73
N PHE A 23 -19.00 -3.45 2.90
CA PHE A 23 -17.92 -2.98 3.75
C PHE A 23 -16.95 -4.10 4.11
N LEU A 24 -17.44 -5.21 4.69
CA LEU A 24 -16.57 -6.28 5.19
C LEU A 24 -15.83 -7.00 4.07
N SER A 25 -16.47 -7.21 2.92
CA SER A 25 -15.82 -7.88 1.79
C SER A 25 -14.73 -7.03 1.16
N SER A 26 -14.95 -5.72 0.97
CA SER A 26 -13.91 -4.81 0.48
C SER A 26 -12.85 -4.43 1.52
N LEU A 27 -13.18 -4.50 2.81
CA LEU A 27 -12.20 -4.36 3.89
C LEU A 27 -11.21 -5.54 3.89
N LEU A 28 -11.65 -6.74 3.53
CA LEU A 28 -10.78 -7.92 3.45
C LEU A 28 -10.03 -8.01 2.12
N VAL A 29 -10.72 -7.67 1.02
CA VAL A 29 -10.17 -7.71 -0.34
C VAL A 29 -10.47 -6.37 -1.00
N PRO A 30 -9.52 -5.42 -0.97
CA PRO A 30 -9.73 -4.09 -1.54
C PRO A 30 -10.22 -4.14 -2.99
N GLY A 31 -11.32 -3.44 -3.26
CA GLY A 31 -11.93 -3.36 -4.58
C GLY A 31 -12.99 -4.42 -4.89
N TYR A 32 -13.18 -5.45 -4.05
CA TYR A 32 -14.10 -6.55 -4.35
C TYR A 32 -15.57 -6.14 -4.48
N ALA A 33 -16.15 -5.43 -3.50
CA ALA A 33 -17.55 -5.03 -3.60
C ALA A 33 -17.75 -3.97 -4.70
N GLN A 34 -16.72 -3.18 -5.02
CA GLN A 34 -16.75 -2.24 -6.13
C GLN A 34 -16.96 -2.96 -7.47
N THR A 35 -16.35 -4.14 -7.70
CA THR A 35 -16.62 -4.93 -8.91
C THR A 35 -18.03 -5.49 -8.93
N VAL A 36 -18.55 -5.95 -7.77
CA VAL A 36 -19.95 -6.39 -7.64
C VAL A 36 -20.92 -5.26 -8.01
N PHE A 37 -20.55 -4.02 -7.68
CA PHE A 37 -21.35 -2.86 -7.98
C PHE A 37 -21.07 -2.19 -9.35
N GLY A 38 -20.26 -2.81 -10.21
CA GLY A 38 -19.90 -2.25 -11.54
C GLY A 38 -19.10 -0.94 -11.48
N ARG A 39 -18.41 -0.67 -10.36
CA ARG A 39 -17.56 0.51 -10.14
C ARG A 39 -16.10 0.20 -10.46
N ASP A 40 -15.84 -0.19 -11.72
CA ASP A 40 -14.55 -0.72 -12.15
C ASP A 40 -13.37 0.24 -11.89
N ARG A 41 -13.59 1.55 -12.03
CA ARG A 41 -12.55 2.56 -11.75
C ARG A 41 -12.13 2.57 -10.28
N ALA A 42 -13.08 2.42 -9.36
CA ALA A 42 -12.82 2.38 -7.93
C ALA A 42 -12.14 1.05 -7.55
N ALA A 43 -12.64 -0.07 -8.08
CA ALA A 43 -12.02 -1.38 -7.90
C ALA A 43 -10.55 -1.38 -8.36
N MET A 44 -10.29 -0.85 -9.56
CA MET A 44 -8.94 -0.75 -10.13
C MET A 44 -8.02 0.12 -9.29
N LEU A 45 -8.51 1.26 -8.79
CA LEU A 45 -7.73 2.15 -7.93
C LEU A 45 -7.25 1.43 -6.67
N PHE A 46 -8.16 0.77 -5.94
CA PHE A 46 -7.81 0.05 -4.72
C PHE A 46 -6.87 -1.13 -4.99
N ALA A 47 -7.05 -1.83 -6.11
CA ALA A 47 -6.18 -2.93 -6.50
C ALA A 47 -4.75 -2.48 -6.85
N VAL A 48 -4.60 -1.38 -7.61
CA VAL A 48 -3.28 -0.83 -7.96
C VAL A 48 -2.55 -0.35 -6.71
N ILE A 49 -3.24 0.36 -5.81
CA ILE A 49 -2.66 0.79 -4.53
C ILE A 49 -2.25 -0.44 -3.72
N GLU A 50 -3.11 -1.44 -3.59
CA GLU A 50 -2.83 -2.66 -2.81
C GLU A 50 -1.57 -3.37 -3.32
N VAL A 51 -1.50 -3.63 -4.63
CA VAL A 51 -0.36 -4.32 -5.24
C VAL A 51 0.92 -3.49 -5.09
N GLY A 52 0.83 -2.18 -5.30
CA GLY A 52 1.96 -1.26 -5.12
C GLY A 52 2.48 -1.25 -3.68
N SER A 53 1.57 -1.11 -2.71
CA SER A 53 1.91 -1.08 -1.28
C SER A 53 2.44 -2.42 -0.78
N LEU A 54 1.89 -3.56 -1.22
CA LEU A 54 2.43 -4.90 -0.90
C LEU A 54 3.84 -5.10 -1.45
N GLY A 55 4.07 -4.69 -2.71
CA GLY A 55 5.39 -4.75 -3.32
C GLY A 55 6.41 -3.91 -2.55
N MET A 56 6.03 -2.69 -2.17
CA MET A 56 6.89 -1.79 -1.42
C MET A 56 7.11 -2.24 0.04
N ALA A 57 6.10 -2.81 0.70
CA ALA A 57 6.26 -3.40 2.03
C ALA A 57 7.27 -4.56 2.00
N ARG A 58 7.16 -5.45 1.00
CA ARG A 58 8.12 -6.55 0.81
C ARG A 58 9.53 -6.04 0.58
N LYS A 59 9.69 -5.05 -0.31
CA LYS A 59 11.00 -4.42 -0.57
C LYS A 59 11.57 -3.78 0.68
N ALA A 60 10.78 -2.99 1.41
CA ALA A 60 11.21 -2.33 2.64
C ALA A 60 11.61 -3.34 3.73
N ALA A 61 10.92 -4.49 3.80
CA ALA A 61 11.30 -5.59 4.70
C ALA A 61 12.66 -6.19 4.34
N GLN A 62 12.96 -6.37 3.05
CA GLN A 62 14.27 -6.84 2.58
C GLN A 62 15.37 -5.82 2.89
N ASP A 63 15.13 -4.55 2.60
CA ASP A 63 16.08 -3.47 2.91
C ASP A 63 16.36 -3.37 4.42
N LEU A 64 15.34 -3.57 5.26
CA LEU A 64 15.49 -3.61 6.71
C LEU A 64 16.28 -4.84 7.18
N ALA A 65 16.04 -6.00 6.58
CA ALA A 65 16.78 -7.22 6.90
C ALA A 65 18.27 -7.09 6.54
N GLU A 66 18.58 -6.55 5.35
CA GLU A 66 19.95 -6.23 4.95
C GLU A 66 20.60 -5.26 5.93
N ALA A 67 19.93 -4.14 6.24
CA ALA A 67 20.48 -3.13 7.13
C ALA A 67 20.79 -3.67 8.53
N LYS A 68 19.95 -4.56 9.07
CA LYS A 68 20.21 -5.23 10.35
C LYS A 68 21.37 -6.22 10.27
N ALA A 69 21.46 -6.99 9.20
CA ALA A 69 22.50 -8.00 9.01
C ALA A 69 23.90 -7.37 8.96
N PHE A 70 24.03 -6.23 8.27
CA PHE A 70 25.31 -5.54 8.10
C PHE A 70 25.54 -4.39 9.09
N ALA A 71 24.69 -4.20 10.10
CA ALA A 71 24.81 -3.08 11.04
C ALA A 71 26.12 -3.09 11.83
N ASN A 72 26.61 -4.28 12.17
CA ASN A 72 27.84 -4.47 12.94
C ASN A 72 29.03 -4.89 12.04
N ASP A 73 28.90 -4.73 10.73
CA ASP A 73 29.98 -5.04 9.80
C ASP A 73 31.05 -3.94 9.81
N SER A 74 32.29 -4.33 9.57
CA SER A 74 33.41 -3.40 9.47
C SER A 74 34.48 -3.96 8.53
N ILE A 75 35.07 -3.09 7.73
CA ILE A 75 36.20 -3.42 6.88
C ILE A 75 37.46 -2.76 7.43
N VAL A 76 38.60 -3.44 7.30
CA VAL A 76 39.90 -2.88 7.66
C VAL A 76 40.22 -1.75 6.67
N ALA A 77 40.46 -0.54 7.17
CA ALA A 77 40.86 0.61 6.36
C ALA A 77 42.38 0.71 6.24
N THR A 78 43.09 0.52 7.35
CA THR A 78 44.55 0.59 7.40
C THR A 78 45.09 -0.56 8.26
N TYR A 79 46.32 -0.95 7.95
CA TYR A 79 47.08 -1.91 8.76
C TYR A 79 48.16 -1.17 9.52
N LYS A 80 48.60 -1.75 10.64
CA LYS A 80 49.73 -1.21 11.39
C LYS A 80 50.99 -1.42 10.58
N VAL A 81 51.77 -0.36 10.41
CA VAL A 81 53.03 -0.37 9.65
C VAL A 81 54.17 -0.01 10.58
N ASP A 82 55.30 -0.71 10.44
CA ASP A 82 56.52 -0.35 11.15
C ASP A 82 57.07 0.97 10.60
N PRO A 83 57.24 2.02 11.44
CA PRO A 83 57.71 3.33 11.00
C PRO A 83 59.08 3.33 10.32
N ASN A 84 59.94 2.35 10.62
CA ASN A 84 61.30 2.32 10.11
C ASN A 84 61.43 1.60 8.77
N THR A 85 60.56 0.62 8.51
CA THR A 85 60.64 -0.24 7.33
C THR A 85 59.52 0.00 6.32
N GLY A 86 58.41 0.63 6.74
CA GLY A 86 57.24 0.83 5.88
C GLY A 86 56.47 -0.45 5.57
N ILE A 87 56.81 -1.57 6.24
CA ILE A 87 56.17 -2.88 6.04
C ILE A 87 55.08 -3.09 7.11
N ALA A 88 53.98 -3.75 6.73
CA ALA A 88 52.91 -4.07 7.65
C ALA A 88 53.38 -5.02 8.76
N ILE A 89 53.02 -4.71 10.00
CA ILE A 89 53.31 -5.55 11.16
C ILE A 89 52.40 -6.77 11.09
N VAL A 90 53.00 -7.96 11.03
CA VAL A 90 52.29 -9.23 10.93
C VAL A 90 52.17 -9.84 12.33
N ASP A 91 50.98 -10.34 12.68
CA ASP A 91 50.76 -11.08 13.91
C ASP A 91 51.46 -12.45 13.83
N PRO A 92 52.42 -12.75 14.73
CA PRO A 92 53.15 -14.02 14.72
C PRO A 92 52.28 -15.27 14.88
N LYS A 93 51.06 -15.14 15.43
CA LYS A 93 50.17 -16.29 15.68
C LYS A 93 49.30 -16.63 14.46
N THR A 94 48.93 -15.64 13.67
CA THR A 94 48.00 -15.81 12.55
C THR A 94 48.69 -15.68 11.19
N GLY A 95 49.89 -15.09 11.14
CA GLY A 95 50.58 -14.79 9.89
C GLY A 95 49.91 -13.71 9.04
N LEU A 96 48.93 -12.99 9.60
CA LEU A 96 48.18 -11.93 8.92
C LEU A 96 48.62 -10.53 9.39
N PRO A 97 48.56 -9.51 8.52
CA PRO A 97 48.80 -8.12 8.92
C PRO A 97 47.82 -7.67 10.02
N VAL A 98 48.32 -6.95 11.02
CA VAL A 98 47.50 -6.43 12.13
C VAL A 98 46.69 -5.22 11.67
N PRO A 99 45.35 -5.24 11.75
CA PRO A 99 44.53 -4.08 11.45
C PRO A 99 44.81 -2.90 12.40
N ASP A 100 44.77 -1.68 11.89
CA ASP A 100 44.94 -0.45 12.66
C ASP A 100 43.61 0.31 12.80
N THR A 101 43.01 0.68 11.67
CA THR A 101 41.72 1.36 11.66
C THR A 101 40.68 0.56 10.88
N TYR A 102 39.41 0.77 11.24
CA TYR A 102 38.25 0.14 10.62
C TYR A 102 37.32 1.21 10.08
N ILE A 103 36.74 0.95 8.91
CA ILE A 103 35.59 1.71 8.41
C ILE A 103 34.33 1.00 8.90
N ALA A 104 33.53 1.72 9.69
CA ALA A 104 32.25 1.23 10.18
C ALA A 104 31.25 1.05 9.03
N SER A 105 30.31 0.12 9.21
CA SER A 105 29.22 -0.10 8.28
C SER A 105 28.45 1.19 7.94
N ARG A 106 28.04 1.30 6.68
CA ARG A 106 27.10 2.34 6.21
C ARG A 106 25.73 2.26 6.91
N PHE A 107 25.41 1.11 7.50
CA PHE A 107 24.16 0.84 8.19
C PHE A 107 24.23 1.26 9.65
N THR A 108 24.33 2.57 9.86
CA THR A 108 24.25 3.17 11.19
C THR A 108 22.90 2.89 11.86
N PRO A 109 22.79 2.98 13.19
CA PRO A 109 21.52 2.79 13.91
C PRO A 109 20.38 3.66 13.36
N ASP A 110 20.68 4.90 12.97
CA ASP A 110 19.71 5.81 12.36
C ASP A 110 19.21 5.31 11.00
N ARG A 111 20.09 4.73 10.19
CA ARG A 111 19.71 4.14 8.90
C ARG A 111 18.83 2.90 9.11
N VAL A 112 19.13 2.07 10.10
CA VAL A 112 18.29 0.91 10.44
C VAL A 112 16.91 1.37 10.91
N LYS A 113 16.85 2.42 11.76
CA LYS A 113 15.58 3.01 12.21
C LYS A 113 14.77 3.56 11.04
N ALA A 114 15.40 4.31 10.13
CA ALA A 114 14.73 4.82 8.94
C ALA A 114 14.16 3.70 8.05
N ARG A 115 14.90 2.60 7.85
CA ARG A 115 14.38 1.42 7.12
C ARG A 115 13.20 0.76 7.80
N ARG A 116 13.17 0.75 9.15
CA ARG A 116 12.01 0.26 9.90
C ARG A 116 10.79 1.15 9.68
N THR A 117 10.94 2.46 9.80
CA THR A 117 9.84 3.41 9.56
C THR A 117 9.29 3.28 8.15
N HIS A 118 10.16 3.18 7.14
CA HIS A 118 9.70 2.93 5.77
C HIS A 118 8.86 1.65 5.62
N TYR A 119 9.22 0.56 6.31
CA TYR A 119 8.42 -0.65 6.31
C TYR A 119 7.06 -0.42 6.98
N GLU A 120 7.05 0.22 8.15
CA GLU A 120 5.84 0.55 8.91
C GLU A 120 4.89 1.47 8.11
N ASP A 121 5.43 2.44 7.36
CA ASP A 121 4.66 3.34 6.49
C ASP A 121 3.91 2.56 5.39
N TRP A 122 4.56 1.57 4.77
CA TRP A 122 3.91 0.74 3.75
C TRP A 122 2.87 -0.21 4.34
N ILE A 123 3.08 -0.71 5.56
CA ILE A 123 2.04 -1.46 6.28
C ILE A 123 0.84 -0.55 6.59
N ALA A 124 1.08 0.69 7.02
CA ALA A 124 0.01 1.66 7.23
C ALA A 124 -0.77 1.93 5.93
N ALA A 125 -0.08 2.09 4.80
CA ALA A 125 -0.73 2.28 3.50
C ALA A 125 -1.67 1.13 3.13
N ILE A 126 -1.28 -0.12 3.37
CA ILE A 126 -2.14 -1.31 3.15
C ILE A 126 -3.38 -1.22 4.04
N LEU A 127 -3.21 -0.99 5.34
CA LEU A 127 -4.33 -0.92 6.29
C LEU A 127 -5.32 0.21 5.93
N PHE A 128 -4.82 1.38 5.55
CA PHE A 128 -5.67 2.48 5.10
C PHE A 128 -6.37 2.17 3.78
N ASN A 129 -5.69 1.52 2.84
CA ASN A 129 -6.29 1.09 1.58
C ASN A 129 -7.49 0.16 1.82
N HIS A 130 -7.33 -0.82 2.71
CA HIS A 130 -8.40 -1.73 3.13
C HIS A 130 -9.58 -0.96 3.75
N LEU A 131 -9.30 -0.05 4.68
CA LEU A 131 -10.33 0.74 5.35
C LEU A 131 -11.10 1.64 4.36
N PHE A 132 -10.39 2.35 3.49
CA PHE A 132 -11.01 3.20 2.48
C PHE A 132 -11.80 2.40 1.46
N SER A 133 -11.31 1.22 1.07
CA SER A 133 -12.05 0.34 0.16
C SER A 133 -13.36 -0.16 0.78
N GLY A 134 -13.33 -0.56 2.06
CA GLY A 134 -14.53 -0.90 2.81
C GLY A 134 -15.52 0.28 2.89
N ALA A 135 -15.02 1.48 3.21
CA ALA A 135 -15.86 2.68 3.32
C ALA A 135 -16.52 3.05 1.97
N ASP A 136 -15.76 3.08 0.87
CA ASP A 136 -16.31 3.34 -0.47
C ASP A 136 -17.34 2.28 -0.87
N ALA A 137 -17.10 1.00 -0.55
CA ALA A 137 -18.05 -0.09 -0.80
C ALA A 137 -19.36 0.06 0.01
N TYR A 138 -19.26 0.45 1.28
CA TYR A 138 -20.43 0.75 2.11
C TYR A 138 -21.27 1.86 1.50
N VAL A 139 -20.63 2.94 1.05
CA VAL A 139 -21.32 4.06 0.39
C VAL A 139 -21.94 3.61 -0.93
N ALA A 140 -21.21 2.85 -1.76
CA ALA A 140 -21.71 2.31 -3.02
C ALA A 140 -22.96 1.44 -2.85
N ALA A 141 -23.01 0.63 -1.77
CA ALA A 141 -24.17 -0.19 -1.46
C ALA A 141 -25.39 0.62 -1.05
N ASN A 142 -25.21 1.68 -0.25
CA ASN A 142 -26.30 2.58 0.14
C ASN A 142 -26.80 3.42 -1.04
N LEU A 143 -25.91 3.73 -1.97
CA LEU A 143 -26.22 4.51 -3.17
C LEU A 143 -26.51 3.65 -4.41
N TRP A 144 -26.75 2.35 -4.24
CA TRP A 144 -26.91 1.42 -5.36
C TRP A 144 -28.04 1.80 -6.33
N ASP A 145 -29.16 2.29 -5.80
CA ASP A 145 -30.32 2.71 -6.60
C ASP A 145 -30.21 4.16 -7.11
N PHE A 146 -29.14 4.88 -6.75
CA PHE A 146 -28.92 6.27 -7.15
C PHE A 146 -28.08 6.37 -8.43
N LYS A 147 -28.69 6.79 -9.55
CA LYS A 147 -27.96 7.15 -10.77
C LYS A 147 -27.56 8.63 -10.76
N THR A 148 -26.38 8.93 -10.23
CA THR A 148 -25.73 10.24 -10.45
C THR A 148 -25.03 10.23 -11.80
N ASN A 149 -25.49 11.07 -12.73
CA ASN A 149 -24.71 11.37 -13.95
C ASN A 149 -23.79 12.55 -13.63
N ILE A 150 -22.51 12.25 -13.38
CA ILE A 150 -21.45 13.26 -13.26
C ILE A 150 -20.85 13.40 -14.66
N GLY A 151 -21.12 14.53 -15.31
CA GLY A 151 -20.56 14.86 -16.61
C GLY A 151 -19.50 15.94 -16.47
N VAL A 152 -18.51 15.91 -17.36
CA VAL A 152 -17.59 17.03 -17.56
C VAL A 152 -17.99 17.67 -18.88
N VAL A 153 -18.48 18.90 -18.84
CA VAL A 153 -18.75 19.69 -20.04
C VAL A 153 -17.52 20.55 -20.27
N ALA A 154 -16.86 20.34 -21.41
CA ALA A 154 -15.86 21.27 -21.90
C ALA A 154 -16.59 22.50 -22.45
N THR A 155 -16.51 23.61 -21.74
CA THR A 155 -16.97 24.92 -22.22
C THR A 155 -15.82 25.55 -23.02
N PRO A 156 -16.06 26.32 -24.10
CA PRO A 156 -14.99 26.87 -24.95
C PRO A 156 -13.89 27.66 -24.22
N THR A 157 -14.17 28.15 -23.01
CA THR A 157 -13.27 28.94 -22.17
C THR A 157 -12.81 28.23 -20.88
N SER A 158 -13.44 27.12 -20.46
CA SER A 158 -13.06 26.36 -19.26
C SER A 158 -13.72 24.97 -19.17
N ALA A 159 -13.05 24.02 -18.50
CA ALA A 159 -13.66 22.75 -18.11
C ALA A 159 -14.62 22.97 -16.92
N GLY A 160 -15.91 22.67 -17.10
CA GLY A 160 -16.91 22.70 -16.04
C GLY A 160 -17.30 21.29 -15.61
N ILE A 161 -17.41 21.05 -14.31
CA ILE A 161 -17.98 19.82 -13.76
C ILE A 161 -19.46 20.08 -13.47
N TYR A 162 -20.36 19.27 -14.02
CA TYR A 162 -21.78 19.34 -13.70
C TYR A 162 -22.28 17.99 -13.20
N ALA A 163 -23.15 18.03 -12.19
CA ALA A 163 -23.85 16.86 -11.68
C ALA A 163 -25.34 17.03 -12.00
N SER A 164 -25.92 16.09 -12.75
CA SER A 164 -27.36 16.06 -12.96
C SER A 164 -27.99 14.92 -12.15
N LEU A 165 -29.00 15.25 -11.36
CA LEU A 165 -29.79 14.31 -10.58
C LEU A 165 -31.04 13.91 -11.36
N ARG A 166 -31.26 12.60 -11.56
CA ARG A 166 -32.55 12.06 -12.00
C ARG A 166 -33.10 11.17 -10.90
N LEU A 167 -34.16 11.65 -10.25
CA LEU A 167 -35.00 10.83 -9.36
C LEU A 167 -36.08 10.16 -10.20
N ARG A 168 -36.40 8.90 -9.89
CA ARG A 168 -37.46 8.14 -10.55
C ARG A 168 -38.79 8.33 -9.82
#